data_AF-A0A4R6KHQ3-F1
#
_entry.id   AF-A0A4R6KHQ3-F1
#
_cell.length_a   1.000
_cell.length_b   1.000
_cell.length_c   1.000
_cell.angle_alpha   90.00
_cell.angle_beta   90.00
_cell.angle_gamma   90.00
#
_symmetry.space_group_name_H-M   'P 1'
#
loop_
_entity.id
_entity.type
_entity.pdbx_description
1 polymer ?
#
loop_
_entity_poly.entity_id
_entity_poly.type
_entity_poly.pdbx_seq_one_letter_code
_entity_poly.pdbx_strand_id
1 'polypeptide(L)' 'MNRIDRLYALVEELRAAGPRGRTARQLAAHFEVSVRTIERDLSALGQAGVPLATKQGRGAASRSTAR' A
#
# COMPACT_ATOMS: atom_id res chain seq x y z
N MET A 1 4.64 8.45 14.50
CA MET A 1 3.41 7.77 14.01
C MET A 1 3.43 6.31 14.43
N ASN A 2 2.37 5.80 15.06
CA ASN A 2 2.24 4.38 15.39
C ASN A 2 2.06 3.57 14.09
N ARG A 3 2.52 2.31 14.08
CA ARG A 3 2.42 1.41 12.92
C ARG A 3 0.96 1.17 12.53
N ILE A 4 0.06 0.96 13.50
CA ILE A 4 -1.36 0.69 13.23
C ILE A 4 -2.00 1.89 12.52
N ASP A 5 -1.84 3.10 13.06
CA ASP A 5 -2.37 4.33 12.46
C ASP A 5 -1.84 4.54 11.03
N ARG A 6 -0.56 4.23 10.81
CA ARG A 6 0.05 4.32 9.47
C ARG A 6 -0.55 3.32 8.50
N LEU A 7 -0.78 2.08 8.92
CA LEU A 7 -1.40 1.06 8.07
C LEU A 7 -2.82 1.46 7.68
N TYR A 8 -3.61 1.99 8.62
CA TYR A 8 -4.95 2.51 8.34
C TYR A 8 -4.91 3.69 7.36
N ALA A 9 -4.08 4.69 7.64
CA ALA A 9 -3.95 5.86 6.78
C ALA A 9 -3.46 5.51 5.36
N LEU A 10 -2.58 4.52 5.25
CA LEU A 10 -2.06 4.05 3.96
C LEU A 10 -3.15 3.35 3.13
N VAL A 11 -4.03 2.57 3.77
CA VAL A 11 -5.20 1.98 3.08
C VAL A 11 -6.16 3.08 2.59
N GLU A 12 -6.44 4.08 3.42
CA GLU A 12 -7.33 5.19 3.05
C GLU A 12 -6.76 6.02 1.90
N GLU A 13 -5.47 6.37 1.94
CA GLU A 13 -4.80 7.10 0.86
C GLU A 13 -4.82 6.31 -0.45
N LEU A 14 -4.63 4.99 -0.40
CA LEU A 14 -4.71 4.14 -1.59
C LEU A 14 -6.13 4.02 -2.15
N ARG A 15 -7.15 3.98 -1.28
CA ARG A 15 -8.57 4.04 -1.70
C ARG A 15 -8.89 5.38 -2.34
N ALA A 16 -8.44 6.48 -1.74
CA ALA A 16 -8.65 7.84 -2.24
C ALA A 16 -7.97 8.08 -3.59
N ALA A 17 -6.78 7.51 -3.79
CA ALA A 17 -6.05 7.60 -5.07
C ALA A 17 -6.75 6.84 -6.22
N GLY A 18 -7.55 5.81 -5.90
CA GLY A 18 -8.35 5.07 -6.85
C GLY A 18 -7.52 4.51 -8.02
N PRO A 19 -8.01 4.57 -9.27
CA PRO A 19 -7.32 4.00 -10.44
C PRO A 19 -5.95 4.63 -10.75
N ARG A 20 -5.69 5.85 -10.25
CA ARG A 20 -4.41 6.53 -10.48
C ARG A 20 -3.29 5.91 -9.63
N GLY A 21 -3.62 5.32 -8.49
CA GLY A 21 -2.68 4.74 -7.55
C GLY A 21 -1.68 5.76 -6.97
N ARG A 22 -0.80 5.28 -6.10
CA ARG A 22 0.33 6.05 -5.56
C ARG A 22 1.60 5.21 -5.61
N THR A 23 2.72 5.87 -5.85
CA THR A 23 4.04 5.24 -5.73
C THR A 23 4.50 5.22 -4.27
N ALA A 24 5.36 4.26 -3.91
CA ALA A 24 5.95 4.19 -2.58
C ALA A 24 6.69 5.48 -2.18
N ARG A 25 7.31 6.18 -3.16
CA ARG A 25 7.98 7.47 -2.94
C ARG A 25 7.00 8.59 -2.59
N GLN A 26 5.84 8.67 -3.26
CA GLN A 26 4.81 9.66 -2.95
C GLN A 26 4.23 9.44 -1.55
N LEU A 27 3.94 8.19 -1.21
CA LEU A 27 3.46 7.82 0.14
C LEU A 27 4.53 8.13 1.21
N ALA A 28 5.80 7.85 0.92
CA ALA A 28 6.90 8.14 1.83
C ALA A 28 7.03 9.64 2.13
N ALA A 29 6.93 10.47 1.10
CA ALA A 29 6.93 11.93 1.25
C ALA A 29 5.69 12.43 2.02
N HIS A 30 4.51 11.86 1.74
CA HIS A 30 3.26 12.25 2.40
C HIS A 30 3.22 11.89 3.88
N PHE A 31 3.70 10.69 4.25
CA PHE A 31 3.73 10.21 5.63
C PHE A 31 5.01 10.58 6.38
N GLU A 32 5.93 11.32 5.74
CA GLU A 32 7.24 11.70 6.29
C GLU A 32 8.04 10.51 6.84
N VAL A 33 8.03 9.41 6.09
CA VAL A 33 8.76 8.18 6.43
C VAL A 33 9.66 7.75 5.29
N SER A 34 10.56 6.80 5.57
CA SER A 34 11.39 6.21 4.52
C SER A 34 10.55 5.40 3.52
N VAL A 35 11.00 5.34 2.26
CA VAL A 35 10.41 4.47 1.23
C VAL A 35 10.40 3.01 1.69
N ARG A 36 11.45 2.56 2.38
CA ARG A 36 11.52 1.20 2.93
C ARG A 36 10.44 0.91 3.97
N THR A 37 10.05 1.91 4.76
CA THR A 37 8.93 1.79 5.70
C THR A 37 7.63 1.54 4.94
N ILE A 38 7.36 2.33 3.89
CA ILE A 38 6.19 2.16 3.04
C ILE A 38 6.18 0.81 2.35
N GLU A 39 7.30 0.36 1.78
CA GLU A 39 7.40 -0.95 1.13
C GLU A 39 7.13 -2.10 2.10
N ARG A 40 7.64 -2.01 3.34
CA ARG A 40 7.39 -3.02 4.38
C ARG A 40 5.91 -3.04 4.80
N ASP A 41 5.28 -1.87 4.90
CA ASP A 41 3.87 -1.77 5.26
C ASP A 41 2.95 -2.23 4.13
N LEU A 42 3.25 -1.87 2.88
CA LEU A 42 2.58 -2.40 1.68
C LEU A 42 2.68 -3.93 1.63
N SER A 43 3.85 -4.49 1.93
CA SER A 43 4.03 -5.94 2.01
C SER A 43 3.19 -6.56 3.13
N ALA A 44 3.14 -5.93 4.31
CA ALA A 44 2.31 -6.40 5.42
C ALA A 44 0.80 -6.34 5.09
N LEU A 45 0.34 -5.30 4.41
CA LEU A 45 -1.05 -5.16 3.95
C LEU A 45 -1.39 -6.21 2.88
N GLY A 46 -0.47 -6.48 1.95
CA GLY A 46 -0.64 -7.55 0.95
C GLY A 46 -0.73 -8.94 1.59
N GLN A 47 0.10 -9.22 2.60
CA GLN A 47 0.03 -10.46 3.38
C GLN A 47 -1.27 -10.58 4.19
N ALA A 48 -1.85 -9.46 4.62
CA ALA A 48 -3.13 -9.40 5.31
C ALA A 48 -4.35 -9.49 4.37
N GLY A 49 -4.15 -9.64 3.05
CA GLY A 49 -5.23 -9.81 2.08
C GLY A 49 -5.87 -8.50 1.61
N VAL A 50 -5.24 -7.34 1.86
CA VAL A 50 -5.73 -6.07 1.31
C VAL A 50 -5.50 -6.07 -0.21
N PRO A 51 -6.55 -5.83 -1.03
CA PRO A 51 -6.43 -5.85 -2.49
C PRO A 51 -5.69 -4.60 -2.96
N LEU A 52 -4.35 -4.70 -3.00
CA LEU A 52 -3.46 -3.65 -3.48
C LEU A 52 -3.03 -3.98 -4.90
N ALA A 53 -3.37 -3.10 -5.85
CA ALA A 53 -2.85 -3.17 -7.22
C ALA A 53 -1.40 -2.66 -7.25
N THR A 54 -0.48 -3.44 -6.68
CA THR A 54 0.95 -3.09 -6.70
C THR A 54 1.56 -3.53 -8.04
N LYS A 55 2.12 -2.57 -8.79
CA LYS A 55 2.87 -2.87 -10.02
C LYS A 55 4.28 -3.42 -9.74
N GLN A 56 4.69 -3.47 -8.47
CA GLN A 56 5.93 -4.11 -8.04
C GLN A 56 5.70 -5.61 -7.91
N GLY A 57 5.94 -6.32 -9.00
CA GLY A 57 6.06 -7.77 -8.97
C GLY A 57 7.20 -8.17 -8.05
N ARG A 58 6.89 -8.67 -6.85
CA ARG A 58 7.49 -9.85 -6.21
C ARG A 58 6.69 -10.17 -4.94
N GLY A 59 5.80 -11.14 -5.07
CA GLY A 59 5.13 -11.81 -3.95
C GLY A 59 3.61 -11.59 -3.90
N ALA A 60 2.89 -12.72 -3.95
CA ALA A 60 1.45 -12.89 -3.77
C ALA A 60 0.57 -12.57 -4.99
N ALA A 61 0.26 -13.63 -5.74
CA ALA A 61 -0.88 -13.68 -6.63
C ALA A 61 -2.17 -13.38 -5.86
N SER A 62 -2.89 -12.33 -6.22
CA SER A 62 -4.34 -12.43 -6.24
C SER A 62 -4.87 -11.66 -7.45
N ARG A 63 -5.44 -12.42 -8.36
CA ARG A 63 -6.21 -11.93 -9.49
C ARG A 63 -7.64 -11.85 -8.96
N SER A 64 -8.04 -10.73 -8.36
CA SER A 64 -9.46 -10.47 -8.07
C SER A 64 -10.07 -9.80 -9.30
N THR A 65 -10.44 -10.62 -10.28
CA THR A 65 -11.49 -10.28 -11.22
C THR A 65 -12.81 -10.59 -10.52
N ALA A 66 -13.45 -9.58 -9.94
CA ALA A 66 -14.86 -9.67 -9.59
C ALA A 66 -15.68 -9.62 -10.89
N ARG A 67 -16.25 -10.76 -11.27
CA ARG A 67 -17.48 -10.87 -12.07
C ARG A 67 -18.33 -11.97 -11.46
#